data_AF-A0A4Y7Q860-F1
#
_entry.id   AF-A0A4Y7Q860-F1
#
_cell.length_a   1.000
_cell.length_b   1.000
_cell.length_c   1.000
_cell.angle_alpha   90.00
_cell.angle_beta   90.00
_cell.angle_gamma   90.00
#
_symmetry.space_group_name_H-M   'P 1'
#
loop_
_entity.id
_entity.type
_entity.pdbx_description
1 polymer ?
#
loop_
_entity_poly.entity_id
_entity_poly.type
_entity_poly.pdbx_seq_one_letter_code
_entity_poly.pdbx_strand_id
1 'polypeptide(L)'
;MSTEHRQSNSGGNKPASKRWTHFYSALQLAIQRTAHKWTYEDFAECFAKYCKDDPDQAKVNFQMVSDYQENRTTTLCEELFTRYNAQENIDILHEVVMEARARRQAGEQPGNDVWRPDLDPRTAVRARTVPILRQTRDTLKTQLAELEKENLQLQKTMMDNVKATKDLDEEESKRLDLLDEIEAEWDKLPIEDIQEWTLRAAETMKSTV
;
A
#
# COMPACT_ATOMS: atom_id res chain seq x y z
N MET A 1 -6.12 18.77 -1.69
CA MET A 1 -4.89 18.44 -0.93
C MET A 1 -5.28 17.40 0.10
N SER A 2 -5.28 16.12 -0.29
CA SER A 2 -5.68 15.01 0.57
C SER A 2 -4.42 14.33 1.08
N THR A 3 -4.15 14.49 2.37
CA THR A 3 -3.08 13.76 3.07
C THR A 3 -3.60 12.38 3.41
N GLU A 4 -3.21 11.37 2.63
CA GLU A 4 -3.41 9.98 2.99
C GLU A 4 -2.57 9.65 4.23
N HIS A 5 -3.25 9.54 5.37
CA HIS A 5 -2.74 8.84 6.54
C HIS A 5 -2.58 7.36 6.17
N ARG A 6 -1.33 6.94 5.96
CA ARG A 6 -0.93 5.55 5.91
C ARG A 6 -1.18 4.93 7.28
N GLN A 7 -2.39 4.42 7.50
CA GLN A 7 -2.72 3.60 8.65
C GLN A 7 -1.81 2.36 8.63
N SER A 8 -0.91 2.29 9.61
CA SER A 8 -0.16 1.09 9.96
C SER A 8 -1.15 0.06 10.51
N ASN A 9 -1.65 -0.80 9.63
CA ASN A 9 -2.44 -1.95 10.03
C ASN A 9 -1.50 -3.06 10.50
N SER A 10 -1.29 -3.19 11.81
CA SER A 10 -0.62 -4.36 12.40
C SER A 10 -1.12 -4.61 13.84
N GLY A 11 -2.34 -5.13 13.94
CA GLY A 11 -2.92 -5.64 15.18
C GLY A 11 -3.18 -7.15 15.13
N GLY A 12 -2.30 -7.92 14.48
CA GLY A 12 -2.27 -9.37 14.63
C GLY A 12 -1.36 -9.69 15.81
N ASN A 13 -1.90 -10.29 16.88
CA ASN A 13 -1.16 -10.68 18.07
C ASN A 13 -0.11 -11.75 17.71
N LYS A 14 1.04 -11.33 17.18
CA LYS A 14 2.14 -12.22 16.84
C LYS A 14 2.62 -12.88 18.14
N PRO A 15 2.82 -14.21 18.17
CA PRO A 15 3.40 -14.86 19.32
C PRO A 15 4.79 -14.28 19.58
N ALA A 16 5.11 -14.01 20.84
CA ALA A 16 6.37 -13.39 21.22
C ALA A 16 7.58 -14.21 20.72
N SER A 17 8.66 -13.53 20.36
CA SER A 17 9.83 -14.22 19.83
C SER A 17 10.51 -15.08 20.91
N LYS A 18 11.27 -16.09 20.45
CA LYS A 18 12.11 -16.90 21.35
C LYS A 18 13.07 -16.02 22.16
N ARG A 19 13.57 -14.94 21.56
CA ARG A 19 14.49 -14.01 22.22
C ARG A 19 13.80 -13.28 23.38
N TRP A 20 12.57 -12.81 23.18
CA TRP A 20 11.77 -12.21 24.25
C TRP A 20 11.53 -13.20 25.38
N THR A 21 11.09 -14.43 25.07
CA THR A 21 10.82 -15.45 26.09
C THR A 21 12.06 -15.77 26.93
N HIS A 22 13.25 -15.87 26.31
CA HIS A 22 14.49 -16.08 27.05
C HIS A 22 14.88 -14.87 27.90
N PHE A 23 14.75 -13.66 27.37
CA PHE A 23 15.02 -12.44 28.12
C PHE A 23 14.11 -12.30 29.34
N TYR A 24 12.80 -12.44 29.13
CA TYR A 24 11.78 -12.31 30.17
C TYR A 24 11.93 -13.38 31.26
N SER A 25 12.14 -14.64 30.87
CA SER A 25 12.33 -15.73 31.84
C SER A 25 13.62 -15.58 32.66
N ALA A 26 14.72 -15.15 32.04
CA ALA A 26 15.96 -14.87 32.76
C ALA A 26 15.81 -13.69 33.73
N LEU A 27 15.07 -12.65 33.35
CA LEU A 27 14.79 -11.52 34.23
C LEU A 27 13.91 -11.93 35.40
N GLN A 28 12.82 -12.67 35.15
CA GLN A 28 11.94 -13.12 36.23
C GLN A 28 12.69 -13.99 37.24
N LEU A 29 13.56 -14.87 36.75
CA LEU A 29 14.43 -15.68 37.61
C LEU A 29 15.37 -14.80 38.44
N ALA A 30 15.91 -13.72 37.87
CA ALA A 30 16.76 -12.79 38.60
C ALA A 30 15.97 -12.05 39.70
N ILE A 31 14.77 -11.56 39.38
CA ILE A 31 13.88 -10.88 40.34
C ILE A 31 13.57 -11.82 41.52
N GLN A 32 13.15 -13.05 41.24
CA GLN A 32 12.89 -14.07 42.26
C GLN A 32 14.11 -14.33 43.12
N ARG A 33 15.28 -14.54 42.50
CA ARG A 33 16.52 -14.78 43.24
C ARG A 33 16.93 -13.60 44.11
N THR A 34 16.68 -12.37 43.68
CA THR A 34 17.02 -11.18 44.47
C THR A 34 16.05 -10.96 45.63
N ALA A 35 14.75 -11.16 45.41
CA ALA A 35 13.73 -11.00 46.45
C ALA A 35 13.88 -12.04 47.57
N HIS A 36 14.32 -13.26 47.22
CA HIS A 36 14.47 -14.38 48.16
C HIS A 36 15.93 -14.70 48.51
N LYS A 37 16.88 -13.79 48.24
CA LYS A 37 18.31 -14.01 48.54
C LYS A 37 18.60 -14.05 50.04
N TRP A 38 17.86 -13.28 50.81
CA TRP A 38 17.99 -13.13 52.25
C TRP A 38 17.00 -14.08 52.92
N THR A 39 17.44 -14.76 53.99
CA THR A 39 16.62 -15.75 54.68
C THR A 39 15.94 -15.16 55.92
N TYR A 40 15.04 -15.95 56.50
CA TYR A 40 14.47 -15.58 57.80
C TYR A 40 15.54 -15.53 58.90
N GLU A 41 16.62 -16.32 58.79
CA GLU A 41 17.74 -16.21 59.73
C GLU A 41 18.42 -14.84 59.63
N ASP A 42 18.72 -14.35 58.42
CA ASP A 42 19.29 -13.01 58.21
C ASP A 42 18.40 -11.91 58.81
N PHE A 43 17.08 -12.05 58.65
CA PHE A 43 16.11 -11.14 59.23
C PHE A 43 16.09 -11.20 60.77
N ALA A 44 16.15 -12.41 61.34
CA ALA A 44 16.14 -12.63 62.78
C ALA A 44 17.45 -12.16 63.45
N GLU A 45 18.58 -12.21 62.77
CA GLU A 45 19.83 -11.62 63.26
C GLU A 45 19.71 -10.10 63.39
N CYS A 46 19.09 -9.44 62.42
CA CYS A 46 18.91 -7.98 62.42
C CYS A 46 17.82 -7.50 63.39
N PHE A 47 16.79 -8.33 63.62
CA PHE A 47 15.61 -7.98 64.44
C PHE A 47 15.38 -8.99 65.59
N ALA A 48 16.46 -9.40 66.25
CA ALA A 48 16.43 -10.49 67.23
C ALA A 48 15.42 -10.34 68.38
N LYS A 49 15.17 -9.12 68.86
CA LYS A 49 14.17 -8.87 69.92
C LYS A 49 12.75 -9.10 69.39
N TYR A 50 12.45 -8.55 68.22
CA TYR A 50 11.14 -8.65 67.59
C TYR A 50 10.78 -10.11 67.24
N CYS A 51 11.73 -10.85 66.66
CA CYS A 51 11.54 -12.26 66.32
C CYS A 51 11.40 -13.18 67.54
N LYS A 52 11.86 -12.76 68.73
CA LYS A 52 11.65 -13.48 69.99
C LYS A 52 10.31 -13.14 70.64
N ASP A 53 9.89 -11.88 70.56
CA ASP A 53 8.65 -11.41 71.15
C ASP A 53 7.42 -11.91 70.38
N ASP A 54 7.47 -11.94 69.04
CA ASP A 54 6.40 -12.45 68.17
C ASP A 54 6.97 -13.14 66.91
N PRO A 55 7.27 -14.45 66.98
CA PRO A 55 7.90 -15.19 65.88
C PRO A 55 6.95 -15.41 64.68
N ASP A 56 5.64 -15.49 64.92
CA ASP A 56 4.67 -15.76 63.87
C ASP A 56 4.44 -14.51 63.03
N GLN A 57 4.26 -13.35 63.67
CA GLN A 57 4.14 -12.08 62.94
C GLN A 57 5.44 -11.70 62.24
N ALA A 58 6.60 -12.01 62.84
CA ALA A 58 7.90 -11.76 62.21
C ALA A 58 8.09 -12.54 60.91
N LYS A 59 7.66 -13.81 60.86
CA LYS A 59 7.69 -14.63 59.62
C LYS A 59 6.73 -14.11 58.56
N VAL A 60 5.51 -13.73 58.96
CA VAL A 60 4.53 -13.13 58.04
C VAL A 60 5.08 -11.83 57.44
N ASN A 61 5.67 -10.97 58.26
CA ASN A 61 6.25 -9.71 57.80
C ASN A 61 7.47 -9.94 56.87
N PHE A 62 8.33 -10.91 57.17
CA PHE A 62 9.42 -11.31 56.28
C PHE A 62 8.90 -11.73 54.89
N GLN A 63 7.93 -12.64 54.85
CA GLN A 63 7.32 -13.10 53.60
C GLN A 63 6.66 -11.93 52.84
N MET A 64 5.91 -11.08 53.55
CA MET A 64 5.26 -9.91 52.98
C MET A 64 6.26 -8.95 52.31
N VAL A 65 7.43 -8.72 52.92
CA VAL A 65 8.46 -7.86 52.33
C VAL A 65 9.06 -8.48 51.07
N SER A 66 9.36 -9.78 51.10
CA SER A 66 9.89 -10.49 49.92
C SER A 66 8.89 -10.49 48.77
N ASP A 67 7.63 -10.82 49.03
CA ASP A 67 6.56 -10.81 48.03
C ASP A 67 6.29 -9.39 47.50
N TYR A 68 6.33 -8.38 48.38
CA TYR A 68 6.19 -6.98 47.97
C TYR A 68 7.33 -6.55 47.05
N GLN A 69 8.58 -6.90 47.37
CA GLN A 69 9.73 -6.58 46.52
C GLN A 69 9.63 -7.27 45.15
N GLU A 70 9.27 -8.56 45.12
CA GLU A 70 9.09 -9.31 43.87
C GLU A 70 8.02 -8.67 43.00
N ASN A 71 6.83 -8.44 43.56
CA ASN A 71 5.70 -7.86 42.84
C ASN A 71 6.00 -6.43 42.37
N ARG A 72 6.54 -5.58 43.26
CA ARG A 72 6.85 -4.19 42.93
C ARG A 72 7.89 -4.09 41.81
N THR A 73 8.93 -4.91 41.88
CA THR A 73 9.98 -4.93 40.84
C THR A 73 9.42 -5.43 39.51
N THR A 74 8.60 -6.49 39.53
CA THR A 74 7.94 -7.03 38.34
C THR A 74 7.06 -5.96 37.67
N THR A 75 6.19 -5.29 38.43
CA THR A 75 5.33 -4.22 37.89
C THR A 75 6.13 -3.07 37.28
N LEU A 76 7.21 -2.61 37.95
CA LEU A 76 8.06 -1.55 37.41
C LEU A 76 8.75 -1.98 36.11
N CYS A 77 9.18 -3.25 36.01
CA CYS A 77 9.73 -3.78 34.77
C CYS A 77 8.68 -3.84 33.65
N GLU A 78 7.44 -4.27 33.94
CA GLU A 78 6.34 -4.28 32.97
C GLU A 78 5.98 -2.86 32.47
N GLU A 79 5.98 -1.87 33.37
CA GLU A 79 5.80 -0.47 33.01
C GLU A 79 6.90 0.02 32.06
N LEU A 80 8.17 -0.32 32.34
CA LEU A 80 9.29 0.00 31.47
C LEU A 80 9.17 -0.70 30.10
N PHE A 81 8.78 -1.96 30.08
CA PHE A 81 8.59 -2.72 28.84
C PHE A 81 7.50 -2.10 27.97
N THR A 82 6.41 -1.67 28.59
CA THR A 82 5.33 -0.98 27.89
C THR A 82 5.81 0.38 27.38
N ARG A 83 6.49 1.18 28.21
CA ARG A 83 6.96 2.52 27.86
C ARG A 83 7.94 2.53 26.69
N TYR A 84 8.86 1.56 26.65
CA TYR A 84 9.88 1.46 25.61
C TYR A 84 9.52 0.48 24.50
N ASN A 85 8.30 -0.07 24.52
CA ASN A 85 7.85 -1.09 23.58
C ASN A 85 8.88 -2.23 23.42
N ALA A 86 9.40 -2.71 24.56
CA ALA A 86 10.58 -3.56 24.60
C ALA A 86 10.36 -4.89 23.90
N GLN A 87 9.15 -5.47 24.06
CA GLN A 87 8.80 -6.73 23.41
C GLN A 87 8.85 -6.60 21.89
N GLU A 88 8.16 -5.62 21.31
CA GLU A 88 8.15 -5.42 19.86
C GLU A 88 9.56 -5.17 19.32
N ASN A 89 10.36 -4.33 19.99
CA ASN A 89 11.72 -4.05 19.57
C ASN A 89 12.63 -5.28 19.62
N ILE A 90 12.48 -6.13 20.65
CA ILE A 90 13.23 -7.40 20.77
C ILE A 90 12.76 -8.41 19.71
N ASP A 91 11.47 -8.42 19.38
CA ASP A 91 10.89 -9.28 18.35
C ASP A 91 11.37 -8.86 16.95
N ILE A 92 11.38 -7.56 16.64
CA ILE A 92 11.97 -7.03 15.40
C ILE A 92 13.45 -7.42 15.30
N LEU A 93 14.20 -7.27 16.39
CA LEU A 93 15.60 -7.69 16.42
C LEU A 93 15.76 -9.20 16.18
N HIS A 94 14.85 -10.02 16.72
CA HIS A 94 14.84 -11.46 16.45
C HIS A 94 14.60 -11.75 14.96
N GLU A 95 13.58 -11.13 14.37
CA GLU A 95 13.25 -11.27 12.94
C GLU A 95 14.46 -10.90 12.06
N VAL A 96 15.07 -9.73 12.28
CA VAL A 96 16.25 -9.26 11.51
C VAL A 96 17.44 -10.22 11.63
N VAL A 97 17.71 -10.74 12.84
CA VAL A 97 18.81 -11.70 13.05
C VAL A 97 18.52 -13.03 12.35
N MET A 98 17.28 -13.50 12.38
CA MET A 98 16.89 -14.75 11.71
C MET A 98 16.99 -14.62 10.19
N GLU A 99 16.55 -13.50 9.63
CA GLU A 99 16.70 -13.19 8.22
C GLU A 99 18.19 -13.14 7.82
N ALA A 100 19.02 -12.42 8.57
CA ALA A 100 20.45 -12.34 8.31
C ALA A 100 21.15 -13.72 8.37
N ARG A 101 20.73 -14.60 9.29
CA ARG A 101 21.21 -15.99 9.37
C ARG A 101 20.79 -16.80 8.14
N ALA A 102 19.53 -16.66 7.70
CA ALA A 102 19.02 -17.35 6.52
C ALA A 102 19.79 -16.93 5.26
N ARG A 103 20.00 -15.63 5.04
CA ARG A 103 20.81 -15.12 3.91
C ARG A 103 22.24 -15.65 3.93
N ARG A 104 22.86 -15.70 5.12
CA ARG A 104 24.20 -16.27 5.29
C ARG A 104 24.24 -17.77 4.97
N GLN A 105 23.22 -18.54 5.35
CA GLN A 105 23.11 -19.96 5.04
C GLN A 105 22.88 -20.20 3.54
N ALA A 106 22.13 -19.31 2.88
CA ALA A 106 21.92 -19.33 1.43
C ALA A 106 23.17 -18.92 0.62
N GLY A 107 24.24 -18.45 1.28
CA GLY A 107 25.46 -17.99 0.61
C GLY A 107 25.31 -16.63 -0.08
N GLU A 108 24.27 -15.87 0.26
CA GLU A 108 24.07 -14.53 -0.29
C GLU A 108 25.18 -13.58 0.19
N GLN A 109 25.73 -12.81 -0.75
CA GLN A 109 26.72 -11.79 -0.42
C GLN A 109 26.09 -10.70 0.46
N PRO A 110 26.82 -10.16 1.44
CA PRO A 110 26.32 -9.08 2.28
C PRO A 110 25.93 -7.88 1.40
N GLY A 111 24.69 -7.42 1.51
CA GLY A 111 24.21 -6.26 0.76
C GLY A 111 24.92 -4.97 1.14
N ASN A 112 24.75 -3.92 0.33
CA ASN A 112 25.32 -2.60 0.58
C ASN A 112 24.72 -1.88 1.80
N ASP A 113 23.64 -2.43 2.37
CA ASP A 113 22.94 -1.93 3.58
C ASP A 113 23.50 -2.53 4.89
N VAL A 114 24.57 -3.34 4.80
CA VAL A 114 25.21 -3.91 5.98
C VAL A 114 26.01 -2.83 6.70
N TRP A 115 25.70 -2.64 7.98
CA TRP A 115 26.41 -1.70 8.84
C TRP A 115 27.92 -2.04 8.90
N ARG A 116 28.75 -1.01 8.76
CA ARG A 116 30.21 -1.06 8.92
C ARG A 116 30.64 0.14 9.77
N PRO A 117 31.72 0.01 10.57
CA PRO A 117 32.20 1.11 11.40
C PRO A 117 32.57 2.35 10.59
N ASP A 118 33.11 2.18 9.37
CA ASP A 118 33.48 3.28 8.47
C ASP A 118 32.39 3.59 7.42
N LEU A 119 31.12 3.29 7.71
CA LEU A 119 30.03 3.52 6.76
C LEU A 119 29.67 5.01 6.69
N ASP A 120 29.98 5.64 5.56
CA ASP A 120 29.56 7.02 5.28
C ASP A 120 28.02 7.14 5.30
N PRO A 121 27.45 8.12 6.04
CA PRO A 121 26.00 8.30 6.13
C PRO A 121 25.29 8.39 4.78
N ARG A 122 25.91 9.00 3.75
CA ARG A 122 25.29 9.08 2.42
C ARG A 122 25.19 7.71 1.76
N THR A 123 26.17 6.84 2.01
CA THR A 123 26.16 5.46 1.52
C THR A 123 25.04 4.65 2.16
N ALA A 124 24.85 4.78 3.48
CA ALA A 124 23.74 4.14 4.19
C ALA A 124 22.36 4.57 3.64
N VAL A 125 22.16 5.89 3.46
CA VAL A 125 20.91 6.42 2.89
C VAL A 125 20.69 5.89 1.47
N ARG A 126 21.73 5.92 0.63
CA ARG A 126 21.63 5.40 -0.75
C ARG A 126 21.31 3.92 -0.81
N ALA A 127 21.88 3.10 0.08
CA ALA A 127 21.60 1.67 0.14
C ALA A 127 20.09 1.38 0.30
N ARG A 128 19.40 2.20 1.10
CA ARG A 128 17.95 2.11 1.31
C ARG A 128 17.12 2.79 0.22
N THR A 129 17.53 3.96 -0.25
CA THR A 129 16.71 4.77 -1.17
C THR A 129 16.79 4.30 -2.62
N VAL A 130 17.95 3.82 -3.07
CA VAL A 130 18.15 3.41 -4.48
C VAL A 130 17.23 2.27 -4.91
N PRO A 131 17.01 1.19 -4.11
CA PRO A 131 16.05 0.14 -4.48
C PRO A 131 14.64 0.67 -4.69
N ILE A 132 14.16 1.56 -3.81
CA ILE A 132 12.83 2.16 -3.91
C ILE A 132 12.72 3.00 -5.20
N LEU A 133 13.72 3.85 -5.47
CA LEU A 133 13.73 4.67 -6.68
C LEU A 133 13.80 3.83 -7.96
N ARG A 134 14.51 2.69 -7.93
CA ARG A 134 14.54 1.75 -9.06
C ARG A 134 13.16 1.14 -9.30
N GLN A 135 12.48 0.69 -8.25
CA GLN A 135 11.12 0.17 -8.35
C GLN A 135 10.16 1.21 -8.94
N THR A 136 10.18 2.44 -8.43
CA THR A 136 9.32 3.53 -8.93
C THR A 136 9.63 3.85 -10.38
N ARG A 137 10.90 3.92 -10.77
CA ARG A 137 11.32 4.13 -12.16
C ARG A 137 10.76 3.04 -13.07
N ASP A 138 10.84 1.78 -12.65
CA ASP A 138 10.40 0.66 -13.47
C ASP A 138 8.87 0.68 -13.62
N THR A 139 8.11 1.01 -12.56
CA THR A 139 6.67 1.25 -12.65
C THR A 139 6.32 2.38 -13.61
N LEU A 140 7.01 3.52 -13.52
CA LEU A 140 6.76 4.66 -14.41
C LEU A 140 7.07 4.31 -15.88
N LYS A 141 8.13 3.54 -16.13
CA LYS A 141 8.44 3.06 -17.49
C LYS A 141 7.35 2.14 -18.04
N THR A 142 6.80 1.25 -17.22
CA THR A 142 5.69 0.39 -17.65
C THR A 142 4.44 1.19 -17.98
N GLN A 143 4.12 2.21 -17.17
CA GLN A 143 2.98 3.10 -17.42
C GLN A 143 3.18 3.94 -18.68
N LEU A 144 4.39 4.47 -18.90
CA LEU A 144 4.71 5.23 -20.10
C LEU A 144 4.54 4.36 -21.36
N ALA A 145 5.07 3.14 -21.35
CA ALA A 145 4.96 2.22 -22.48
C ALA A 145 3.51 1.88 -22.82
N GLU A 146 2.64 1.72 -21.81
CA GLU A 146 1.22 1.46 -22.02
C GLU A 146 0.52 2.68 -22.64
N LEU A 147 0.80 3.89 -22.14
CA LEU A 147 0.25 5.14 -22.68
C LEU A 147 0.74 5.42 -24.12
N GLU A 148 2.01 5.15 -24.42
CA GLU A 148 2.54 5.27 -25.78
C GLU A 148 1.84 4.31 -26.74
N LYS A 149 1.57 3.07 -26.31
CA LYS A 149 0.84 2.08 -27.09
C LYS A 149 -0.61 2.50 -27.31
N GLU A 150 -1.30 2.99 -26.28
CA GLU A 150 -2.66 3.50 -26.39
C GLU A 150 -2.74 4.71 -27.33
N ASN A 151 -1.83 5.67 -27.20
CA ASN A 151 -1.76 6.82 -28.08
C ASN A 151 -1.53 6.42 -29.55
N LEU A 152 -0.66 5.45 -29.81
CA LEU A 152 -0.46 4.95 -31.18
C LEU A 152 -1.73 4.29 -31.75
N GLN A 153 -2.48 3.57 -30.92
CA GLN A 153 -3.76 2.98 -31.33
C GLN A 153 -4.80 4.05 -31.62
N LEU A 154 -4.96 5.02 -30.71
CA LEU A 154 -5.90 6.14 -30.88
C LEU A 154 -5.55 7.00 -32.10
N GLN A 155 -4.28 7.29 -32.32
CA GLN A 155 -3.82 8.01 -33.49
C GLN A 155 -4.16 7.27 -34.78
N LYS A 156 -3.96 5.95 -34.81
CA LYS A 156 -4.36 5.12 -35.95
C LYS A 156 -5.86 5.20 -36.21
N THR A 157 -6.68 5.00 -35.18
CA THR A 157 -8.15 5.10 -35.29
C THR A 157 -8.60 6.48 -35.75
N MET A 158 -7.96 7.56 -35.26
CA MET A 158 -8.24 8.92 -35.71
C MET A 158 -7.93 9.10 -37.19
N MET A 159 -6.78 8.63 -37.67
CA MET A 159 -6.41 8.72 -39.08
C MET A 159 -7.36 7.91 -39.97
N ASP A 160 -7.75 6.71 -39.54
CA ASP A 160 -8.72 5.87 -40.25
C ASP A 160 -10.10 6.56 -40.33
N ASN A 161 -10.56 7.17 -39.24
CA ASN A 161 -11.81 7.94 -39.22
C ASN A 161 -11.75 9.16 -40.13
N VAL A 162 -10.67 9.96 -40.07
CA VAL A 162 -10.49 11.14 -40.94
C VAL A 162 -10.50 10.74 -42.42
N LYS A 163 -9.88 9.60 -42.75
CA LYS A 163 -9.90 9.09 -44.12
C LYS A 163 -11.32 8.68 -44.54
N ALA A 164 -12.01 7.91 -43.70
CA ALA A 164 -13.38 7.50 -43.97
C ALA A 164 -14.34 8.70 -44.14
N THR A 165 -14.20 9.75 -43.32
CA THR A 165 -15.00 10.98 -43.48
C THR A 165 -14.71 11.68 -44.80
N LYS A 166 -13.44 11.80 -45.20
CA LYS A 166 -13.09 12.40 -46.50
C LYS A 166 -13.66 11.61 -47.68
N ASP A 167 -13.55 10.28 -47.64
CA ASP A 167 -14.08 9.42 -48.69
C ASP A 167 -15.62 9.56 -48.79
N LEU A 168 -16.32 9.67 -47.64
CA LEU A 168 -17.76 9.93 -47.59
C LEU A 168 -18.14 11.32 -48.10
N ASP A 169 -17.42 12.37 -47.69
CA ASP A 169 -17.66 13.75 -48.16
C ASP A 169 -17.48 13.85 -49.69
N GLU A 170 -16.48 13.16 -50.25
CA GLU A 170 -16.27 13.09 -51.69
C GLU A 170 -17.40 12.36 -52.43
N GLU A 171 -17.94 11.28 -51.86
CA GLU A 171 -19.11 10.59 -52.40
C GLU A 171 -20.37 11.46 -52.32
N GLU A 172 -20.57 12.16 -51.19
CA GLU A 172 -21.72 13.03 -50.98
C GLU A 172 -21.68 14.23 -51.93
N SER A 173 -20.52 14.86 -52.11
CA SER A 173 -20.34 15.92 -53.11
C SER A 173 -20.74 15.46 -54.51
N LYS A 174 -20.29 14.26 -54.94
CA LYS A 174 -20.67 13.72 -56.26
C LYS A 174 -22.18 13.46 -56.39
N ARG A 175 -22.85 13.07 -55.30
CA ARG A 175 -24.30 12.87 -55.30
C ARG A 175 -25.04 14.20 -55.36
N LEU A 176 -24.55 15.24 -54.69
CA LEU A 176 -25.10 16.59 -54.78
C LEU A 176 -24.90 17.17 -56.19
N ASP A 177 -23.72 17.01 -56.78
CA ASP A 177 -23.45 17.44 -58.16
C ASP A 177 -24.44 16.79 -59.16
N LEU A 178 -24.78 15.51 -58.96
CA LEU A 178 -25.77 14.81 -59.76
C LEU A 178 -27.19 15.37 -59.55
N LEU A 179 -27.55 15.72 -58.32
CA LEU A 179 -28.86 16.31 -58.03
C LEU A 179 -28.99 17.69 -58.66
N ASP A 180 -27.94 18.51 -58.62
CA ASP A 180 -27.88 19.81 -59.29
C ASP A 180 -28.01 19.66 -60.81
N GLU A 181 -27.40 18.62 -61.40
CA GLU A 181 -27.58 18.30 -62.83
C GLU A 181 -29.03 17.92 -63.16
N ILE A 182 -29.66 17.08 -62.32
CA ILE A 182 -31.06 16.69 -62.49
C ILE A 182 -32.00 17.89 -62.34
N GLU A 183 -31.76 18.76 -61.36
CA GLU A 183 -32.53 20.00 -61.18
C GLU A 183 -32.41 20.90 -62.42
N ALA A 184 -31.19 21.08 -62.94
CA ALA A 184 -30.96 21.87 -64.14
C ALA A 184 -31.65 21.29 -65.39
N GLU A 185 -31.74 19.96 -65.53
CA GLU A 185 -32.52 19.32 -66.58
C GLU A 185 -34.03 19.42 -66.33
N TRP A 186 -34.46 19.37 -65.06
CA TRP A 186 -35.86 19.53 -64.69
C TRP A 186 -36.39 20.94 -65.00
N ASP A 187 -35.58 21.98 -64.74
CA ASP A 187 -35.92 23.37 -65.06
C ASP A 187 -36.03 23.63 -66.57
N LYS A 188 -35.37 22.81 -67.40
CA LYS A 188 -35.47 22.87 -68.86
C LYS A 188 -36.72 22.18 -69.41
N LEU A 189 -37.45 21.42 -68.59
CA LEU A 189 -38.70 20.81 -69.04
C LEU A 189 -39.68 21.91 -69.44
N PRO A 190 -40.34 21.80 -70.60
CA PRO A 190 -41.31 22.78 -71.05
C PRO A 190 -42.62 22.56 -70.28
N ILE A 191 -42.61 22.91 -69.00
CA ILE A 191 -43.74 22.71 -68.07
C ILE A 191 -44.98 23.44 -68.59
N GLU A 192 -44.79 24.61 -69.20
CA GLU A 192 -45.88 25.36 -69.83
C GLU A 192 -46.48 24.62 -71.03
N ASP A 193 -45.66 24.03 -71.91
CA ASP A 193 -46.16 23.23 -73.04
C ASP A 193 -46.84 21.94 -72.57
N ILE A 194 -46.32 21.31 -71.53
CA ILE A 194 -46.92 20.12 -70.92
C ILE A 194 -48.26 20.50 -70.26
N GLN A 195 -48.33 21.63 -69.57
CA GLN A 195 -49.58 22.14 -68.98
C GLN A 195 -50.59 22.53 -70.06
N GLU A 196 -50.17 23.20 -71.13
CA GLU A 196 -51.03 23.49 -72.29
C GLU A 196 -51.52 22.21 -72.97
N TRP A 197 -50.65 21.22 -73.18
CA TRP A 197 -51.04 19.92 -73.73
C TRP A 197 -52.05 19.21 -72.81
N THR A 198 -51.83 19.26 -71.50
CA THR A 198 -52.74 18.64 -70.52
C THR A 198 -54.09 19.35 -70.46
N LEU A 199 -54.11 20.69 -70.57
CA LEU A 199 -55.34 21.48 -70.68
C LEU A 199 -56.08 21.18 -71.97
N ARG A 200 -55.40 21.14 -73.13
CA ARG A 200 -56.00 20.78 -74.42
C ARG A 200 -56.53 19.34 -74.43
N ALA A 201 -55.83 18.39 -73.80
CA ALA A 201 -56.28 17.00 -73.64
C ALA A 201 -57.51 16.90 -72.72
N ALA A 202 -57.54 17.65 -71.62
CA ALA A 202 -58.69 17.71 -70.71
C ALA A 202 -59.91 18.39 -71.36
N GLU A 203 -59.69 19.42 -72.19
CA GLU A 203 -60.74 20.11 -72.95
C GLU A 203 -61.34 19.22 -74.06
N THR A 204 -60.49 18.47 -74.77
CA THR A 204 -60.95 17.49 -75.78
C THR A 204 -61.70 16.31 -75.17
N MET A 205 -61.34 15.88 -73.95
CA MET A 205 -62.13 14.89 -73.18
C MET A 205 -63.45 15.46 -72.65
N LYS A 206 -63.50 16.76 -72.28
CA LYS A 206 -64.76 17.42 -71.87
C LYS A 206 -65.69 17.73 -73.04
N SER A 207 -65.15 17.94 -74.25
CA SER A 207 -65.95 18.21 -75.45
C SER A 207 -66.47 16.94 -76.15
N THR A 208 -66.09 15.76 -75.68
CA THR A 208 -66.57 14.44 -76.17
C THR A 208 -67.63 13.81 -75.28
N VAL A 209 -68.20 14.57 -74.33
CA VAL A 209 -69.42 14.27 -73.58
C VAL A 209 -70.45 15.37 -73.84
#